data_AF-A0AAV6K5N7-F1
#
_entry.id   AF-A0AAV6K5N7-F1
#
_cell.length_a   1.000
_cell.length_b   1.000
_cell.length_c   1.000
_cell.angle_alpha   90.00
_cell.angle_beta   90.00
_cell.angle_gamma   90.00
#
_symmetry.space_group_name_H-M   'P 1'
#
loop_
_entity.id
_entity.type
_entity.pdbx_description
1 polymer ?
#
loop_
_entity_poly.entity_id
_entity_poly.type
_entity_poly.pdbx_seq_one_letter_code
_entity_poly.pdbx_strand_id
1 'polypeptide(L)'
;MALPRFVVIKSLSNETYLCPSGPDSLLKFEGVGFDSRGVKHEVVKATSGGGLVHIRCCDAGKYWSWEVKHGNIIAAQAEDGTSAACISIKPSYKDSSDAVTLVNFQLQWKSKWHAVFKNSGGYLESGENIRGSIVQDFVMSDWEELSRARQGKITGVYVRTEETAINDGIFIADTNTGGGVSVMDTNIGVGGSAGNMNTGGGVSVANTNIGTSVGGRVAIGRRTITGGIFIGRPSP
;
A
#
# COMPACT_ATOMS: atom_id res chain seq x y z
N MET A 1 -13.97 -20.56 4.15
CA MET A 1 -13.15 -19.33 4.12
C MET A 1 -13.62 -18.41 5.24
N ALA A 2 -12.70 -17.80 5.99
CA ALA A 2 -13.03 -16.79 6.98
C ALA A 2 -12.73 -15.40 6.39
N LEU A 3 -13.57 -14.39 6.66
CA LEU A 3 -13.26 -13.01 6.27
C LEU A 3 -12.00 -12.53 7.02
N PRO A 4 -11.12 -11.74 6.38
CA PRO A 4 -10.04 -11.06 7.07
C PRO A 4 -10.56 -10.20 8.21
N ARG A 5 -9.76 -10.05 9.28
CA ARG A 5 -10.14 -9.21 10.42
C ARG A 5 -10.23 -7.73 10.02
N PHE A 6 -9.29 -7.25 9.23
CA PHE A 6 -9.28 -5.88 8.74
C PHE A 6 -9.41 -5.86 7.24
N VAL A 7 -10.36 -5.06 6.75
CA VAL A 7 -10.71 -5.00 5.34
C VAL A 7 -10.79 -3.57 4.86
N VAL A 8 -10.58 -3.41 3.56
CA VAL A 8 -10.98 -2.22 2.80
C VAL A 8 -12.00 -2.63 1.75
N ILE A 9 -12.97 -1.74 1.52
CA ILE A 9 -14.05 -1.99 0.57
C ILE A 9 -13.93 -0.97 -0.55
N LYS A 10 -13.68 -1.45 -1.76
CA LYS A 10 -13.49 -0.65 -2.96
C LYS A 10 -14.68 -0.83 -3.91
N SER A 11 -15.18 0.26 -4.43
CA SER A 11 -16.16 0.25 -5.50
C SER A 11 -15.45 0.09 -6.84
N LEU A 12 -15.82 -0.94 -7.61
CA LEU A 12 -15.24 -1.21 -8.93
C LEU A 12 -15.63 -0.17 -10.00
N SER A 13 -16.70 0.59 -9.78
CA SER A 13 -17.21 1.52 -10.80
C SER A 13 -16.50 2.88 -10.80
N ASN A 14 -15.90 3.29 -9.69
CA ASN A 14 -15.21 4.58 -9.55
C ASN A 14 -13.85 4.46 -8.88
N GLU A 15 -13.39 3.24 -8.60
CA GLU A 15 -12.09 2.93 -8.01
C GLU A 15 -11.83 3.57 -6.64
N THR A 16 -12.86 4.08 -5.95
CA THR A 16 -12.72 4.70 -4.62
C THR A 16 -13.07 3.74 -3.49
N TYR A 17 -12.57 4.06 -2.31
CA TYR A 17 -12.72 3.29 -1.09
C TYR A 17 -13.84 3.85 -0.21
N LEU A 18 -14.51 2.95 0.52
CA LEU A 18 -15.59 3.28 1.43
C LEU A 18 -15.06 3.89 2.74
N CYS A 19 -15.45 5.12 3.04
CA CYS A 19 -15.13 5.80 4.30
C CYS A 19 -16.33 6.60 4.84
N PRO A 20 -16.35 6.94 6.14
CA PRO A 20 -17.33 7.86 6.70
C PRO A 20 -17.17 9.27 6.10
N SER A 21 -18.30 9.92 5.83
CA SER A 21 -18.38 11.25 5.22
C SER A 21 -19.38 12.14 5.95
N GLY A 22 -19.03 13.41 6.10
CA GLY A 22 -19.89 14.43 6.73
C GLY A 22 -20.09 14.24 8.25
N PRO A 23 -20.90 15.11 8.87
CA PRO A 23 -21.15 15.11 10.31
C PRO A 23 -21.90 13.85 10.78
N ASP A 24 -22.76 13.30 9.94
CA ASP A 24 -23.52 12.09 10.24
C ASP A 24 -22.70 10.81 9.96
N SER A 25 -21.41 10.91 9.57
CA SER A 25 -20.55 9.74 9.31
C SER A 25 -21.17 8.72 8.34
N LEU A 26 -21.86 9.23 7.31
CA LEU A 26 -22.48 8.41 6.26
C LEU A 26 -21.39 7.69 5.47
N LEU A 27 -21.56 6.40 5.22
CA LEU A 27 -20.57 5.63 4.48
C LEU A 27 -20.66 5.97 2.99
N LYS A 28 -19.55 6.48 2.44
CA LYS A 28 -19.46 6.97 1.06
C LYS A 28 -18.18 6.50 0.40
N PHE A 29 -18.27 6.19 -0.89
CA PHE A 29 -17.13 5.80 -1.72
C PHE A 29 -16.39 7.04 -2.22
N GLU A 30 -15.51 7.60 -1.40
CA GLU A 30 -14.70 8.79 -1.73
C GLU A 30 -13.23 8.71 -1.30
N GLY A 31 -12.82 7.65 -0.60
CA GLY A 31 -11.42 7.43 -0.25
C GLY A 31 -10.57 7.20 -1.50
N VAL A 32 -9.44 7.91 -1.61
CA VAL A 32 -8.57 7.88 -2.80
C VAL A 32 -7.60 6.68 -2.77
N GLY A 33 -7.31 6.15 -1.58
CA GLY A 33 -6.43 5.01 -1.37
C GLY A 33 -6.84 4.16 -0.18
N PHE A 34 -6.29 2.94 -0.09
CA PHE A 34 -6.54 2.01 1.03
C PHE A 34 -5.94 2.48 2.37
N ASP A 35 -5.12 3.53 2.34
CA ASP A 35 -4.53 4.22 3.48
C ASP A 35 -5.21 5.56 3.79
N SER A 36 -6.26 5.93 3.03
CA SER A 36 -7.06 7.11 3.34
C SER A 36 -7.75 6.96 4.70
N ARG A 37 -7.95 8.08 5.39
CA ARG A 37 -8.62 8.07 6.69
C ARG A 37 -10.02 7.46 6.58
N GLY A 38 -10.37 6.59 7.51
CA GLY A 38 -11.69 5.98 7.65
C GLY A 38 -11.97 4.79 6.73
N VAL A 39 -11.04 4.42 5.85
CA VAL A 39 -11.24 3.30 4.90
C VAL A 39 -11.00 1.92 5.50
N LYS A 40 -10.28 1.85 6.62
CA LYS A 40 -10.01 0.60 7.33
C LYS A 40 -11.22 0.21 8.17
N HIS A 41 -11.77 -0.97 7.91
CA HIS A 41 -12.89 -1.53 8.66
C HIS A 41 -12.48 -2.83 9.33
N GLU A 42 -12.96 -3.05 10.56
CA GLU A 42 -12.80 -4.30 11.31
C GLU A 42 -14.06 -5.15 11.15
N VAL A 43 -13.87 -6.41 10.75
CA VAL A 43 -14.92 -7.43 10.68
C VAL A 43 -14.98 -8.12 12.03
N VAL A 44 -16.11 -7.97 12.72
CA VAL A 44 -16.34 -8.53 14.05
C VAL A 44 -17.42 -9.61 13.95
N LYS A 45 -17.13 -10.82 14.43
CA LYS A 45 -18.15 -11.89 14.45
C LYS A 45 -19.32 -11.48 15.35
N ALA A 46 -20.55 -11.68 14.88
CA ALA A 46 -21.72 -11.49 15.70
C ALA A 46 -21.79 -12.58 16.78
N THR A 47 -22.10 -12.19 18.02
CA THR A 47 -22.24 -13.14 19.15
C THR A 47 -23.43 -14.08 18.95
N SER A 48 -24.46 -13.60 18.26
CA SER A 48 -25.67 -14.33 17.92
C SER A 48 -25.86 -14.41 16.41
N GLY A 49 -26.03 -15.62 15.88
CA GLY A 49 -26.48 -15.83 14.50
C GLY A 49 -25.42 -16.39 13.55
N GLY A 50 -25.27 -17.72 13.52
CA GLY A 50 -24.98 -18.53 12.32
C GLY A 50 -23.97 -18.04 11.27
N GLY A 51 -22.92 -17.30 11.65
CA GLY A 51 -21.92 -16.76 10.71
C GLY A 51 -22.15 -15.32 10.24
N LEU A 52 -23.02 -14.56 10.91
CA LEU A 52 -23.18 -13.12 10.71
C LEU A 52 -21.98 -12.35 11.30
N VAL A 53 -21.76 -11.16 10.75
CA VAL A 53 -20.70 -10.24 11.19
C VAL A 53 -21.25 -8.83 11.36
N HIS A 54 -20.61 -8.07 12.24
CA HIS A 54 -20.69 -6.62 12.31
C HIS A 54 -19.46 -6.03 11.66
N ILE A 55 -19.58 -4.84 11.10
CA ILE A 55 -18.44 -4.10 10.56
C ILE A 55 -18.27 -2.82 11.36
N ARG A 56 -17.03 -2.53 11.76
CA ARG A 56 -16.65 -1.34 12.53
C ARG A 56 -15.68 -0.49 11.74
N CYS A 57 -15.93 0.80 11.58
CA CYS A 57 -14.92 1.72 11.05
C CYS A 57 -13.84 1.91 12.11
N CYS A 58 -12.58 1.60 11.78
CA CYS A 58 -11.47 1.65 12.74
C CYS A 58 -11.23 3.07 13.25
N ASP A 59 -11.26 4.07 12.37
CA ASP A 59 -10.93 5.45 12.72
C ASP A 59 -12.04 6.15 13.50
N ALA A 60 -13.31 5.85 13.17
CA ALA A 60 -14.45 6.37 13.92
C ALA A 60 -14.63 5.61 15.25
N GLY A 61 -14.15 4.36 15.32
CA GLY A 61 -14.41 3.46 16.45
C GLY A 61 -15.86 3.03 16.56
N LYS A 62 -16.69 3.25 15.53
CA LYS A 62 -18.13 2.97 15.51
C LYS A 62 -18.49 1.85 14.55
N TYR A 63 -19.53 1.11 14.90
CA TYR A 63 -20.13 0.08 14.06
C TYR A 63 -21.03 0.67 12.98
N TRP A 64 -21.18 -0.08 11.90
CA TRP A 64 -22.12 0.23 10.86
C TRP A 64 -23.54 0.18 11.41
N SER A 65 -24.32 1.20 11.08
CA SER A 65 -25.68 1.40 11.57
C SER A 65 -26.58 1.95 10.47
N TRP A 66 -27.88 1.72 10.65
CA TRP A 66 -28.91 2.40 9.86
C TRP A 66 -28.98 3.87 10.26
N GLU A 67 -28.92 4.77 9.29
CA GLU A 67 -29.12 6.19 9.55
C GLU A 67 -30.61 6.54 9.48
N VAL A 68 -31.18 6.93 10.61
CA VAL A 68 -32.62 7.21 10.75
C VAL A 68 -33.05 8.43 9.94
N LYS A 69 -32.19 9.45 9.83
CA LYS A 69 -32.53 10.71 9.15
C LYS A 69 -32.53 10.60 7.62
N HIS A 70 -31.65 9.75 7.09
CA HIS A 70 -31.36 9.64 5.66
C HIS A 70 -31.89 8.33 5.05
N GLY A 71 -32.82 7.66 5.74
CA GLY A 71 -33.56 6.51 5.21
C GLY A 71 -32.74 5.22 5.17
N ASN A 72 -32.43 4.74 3.96
CA ASN A 72 -31.77 3.45 3.74
C ASN A 72 -30.23 3.53 3.68
N ILE A 73 -29.67 4.70 3.99
CA ILE A 73 -28.23 4.95 3.97
C ILE A 73 -27.58 4.36 5.23
N ILE A 74 -26.40 3.79 5.05
CA ILE A 74 -25.60 3.19 6.12
C ILE A 74 -24.58 4.23 6.61
N ALA A 75 -24.43 4.33 7.92
CA ALA A 75 -23.48 5.20 8.59
C ALA A 75 -22.57 4.41 9.54
N ALA A 76 -21.47 5.02 9.99
CA ALA A 76 -20.62 4.48 11.05
C ALA A 76 -20.90 5.20 12.38
N GLN A 77 -21.98 4.85 13.07
CA GLN A 77 -22.41 5.56 14.29
C GLN A 77 -22.73 4.66 15.49
N ALA A 78 -23.00 3.36 15.30
CA ALA A 78 -23.36 2.51 16.44
C ALA A 78 -22.18 2.34 17.41
N GLU A 79 -22.47 2.48 18.71
CA GLU A 79 -21.46 2.38 19.78
C GLU A 79 -20.94 0.96 19.96
N ASP A 80 -21.84 -0.01 19.85
CA ASP A 80 -21.55 -1.42 20.05
C ASP A 80 -22.30 -2.30 19.03
N GLY A 81 -21.84 -3.53 18.89
CA GLY A 81 -22.44 -4.52 17.98
C GLY A 81 -23.80 -5.06 18.44
N THR A 82 -24.23 -4.74 19.66
CA THR A 82 -25.51 -5.18 20.23
C THR A 82 -26.62 -4.13 20.10
N SER A 83 -26.25 -2.91 19.71
CA SER A 83 -27.17 -1.80 19.52
C SER A 83 -28.26 -2.16 18.53
N ALA A 84 -29.50 -1.77 18.82
CA ALA A 84 -30.62 -1.98 17.91
C ALA A 84 -30.43 -1.30 16.55
N ALA A 85 -29.55 -0.30 16.47
CA ALA A 85 -29.20 0.37 15.22
C ALA A 85 -28.06 -0.34 14.46
N CYS A 86 -27.31 -1.24 15.11
CA CYS A 86 -26.18 -1.93 14.51
C CYS A 86 -26.65 -2.93 13.44
N ILE A 87 -25.96 -2.93 12.31
CA ILE A 87 -26.29 -3.80 11.20
C ILE A 87 -25.59 -5.16 11.38
N SER A 88 -26.37 -6.23 11.27
CA SER A 88 -25.85 -7.59 11.11
C SER A 88 -25.77 -7.95 9.63
N ILE A 89 -24.60 -8.40 9.21
CA ILE A 89 -24.26 -8.62 7.81
C ILE A 89 -24.02 -10.10 7.56
N LYS A 90 -24.66 -10.62 6.52
CA LYS A 90 -24.36 -11.93 5.95
C LYS A 90 -23.46 -11.74 4.73
N PRO A 91 -22.16 -12.06 4.82
CA PRO A 91 -21.29 -12.04 3.66
C PRO A 91 -21.63 -13.21 2.72
N SER A 92 -21.65 -12.94 1.42
CA SER A 92 -21.72 -13.97 0.39
C SER A 92 -20.61 -13.77 -0.63
N TYR A 93 -19.97 -14.87 -0.98
CA TYR A 93 -18.80 -14.90 -1.85
C TYR A 93 -19.27 -15.19 -3.28
N LYS A 94 -18.92 -14.32 -4.24
CA LYS A 94 -19.21 -14.54 -5.67
C LYS A 94 -18.07 -15.26 -6.39
N ASP A 95 -16.83 -14.86 -6.09
CA ASP A 95 -15.60 -15.46 -6.61
C ASP A 95 -14.46 -15.14 -5.61
N SER A 96 -13.52 -16.07 -5.44
CA SER A 96 -12.40 -15.93 -4.51
C SER A 96 -11.09 -16.26 -5.21
N SER A 97 -10.25 -15.24 -5.41
CA SER A 97 -8.81 -15.44 -5.51
C SER A 97 -8.17 -15.06 -4.17
N ASP A 98 -6.95 -15.54 -3.91
CA ASP A 98 -6.32 -15.47 -2.58
C ASP A 98 -6.15 -14.04 -2.01
N ALA A 99 -6.29 -12.98 -2.82
CA ALA A 99 -6.13 -11.59 -2.38
C ALA A 99 -7.40 -10.71 -2.48
N VAL A 100 -8.45 -11.16 -3.19
CA VAL A 100 -9.63 -10.35 -3.52
C VAL A 100 -10.88 -11.19 -3.37
N THR A 101 -11.77 -10.75 -2.47
CA THR A 101 -13.10 -11.33 -2.36
C THR A 101 -14.14 -10.39 -2.95
N LEU A 102 -14.85 -10.85 -3.96
CA LEU A 102 -16.10 -10.23 -4.39
C LEU A 102 -17.17 -10.55 -3.35
N VAL A 103 -17.58 -9.54 -2.58
CA VAL A 103 -18.55 -9.72 -1.50
C VAL A 103 -19.87 -9.05 -1.87
N ASN A 104 -20.92 -9.87 -1.88
CA ASN A 104 -22.28 -9.39 -1.77
C ASN A 104 -22.65 -9.36 -0.28
N PHE A 105 -23.00 -8.18 0.22
CA PHE A 105 -23.51 -8.02 1.57
C PHE A 105 -25.04 -8.09 1.54
N GLN A 106 -25.59 -9.00 2.35
CA GLN A 106 -27.01 -8.98 2.70
C GLN A 106 -27.16 -8.54 4.14
N LEU A 107 -28.05 -7.58 4.38
CA LEU A 107 -28.35 -7.05 5.71
C LEU A 107 -29.70 -7.57 6.16
N GLN A 108 -29.82 -7.92 7.44
CA GLN A 108 -31.11 -8.29 8.01
C GLN A 108 -31.75 -7.07 8.67
N TRP A 109 -32.97 -6.72 8.25
CA TRP A 109 -33.76 -5.65 8.85
C TRP A 109 -35.24 -6.05 8.90
N LYS A 110 -35.89 -5.90 10.06
CA LYS A 110 -37.31 -6.27 10.27
C LYS A 110 -37.70 -7.64 9.67
N SER A 111 -36.84 -8.65 9.89
CA SER A 111 -37.02 -10.02 9.39
C SER A 111 -36.94 -10.19 7.86
N LYS A 112 -36.45 -9.18 7.13
CA LYS A 112 -36.19 -9.23 5.69
C LYS A 112 -34.70 -9.05 5.38
N TRP A 113 -34.28 -9.62 4.26
CA TRP A 113 -32.94 -9.44 3.73
C TRP A 113 -32.92 -8.30 2.72
N HIS A 114 -32.07 -7.31 2.98
CA HIS A 114 -31.81 -6.18 2.09
C HIS A 114 -30.46 -6.39 1.43
N ALA A 115 -30.37 -6.10 0.15
CA ALA A 115 -29.09 -6.07 -0.54
C ALA A 115 -28.44 -4.70 -0.37
N VAL A 116 -27.11 -4.67 -0.27
CA VAL A 116 -26.33 -3.43 -0.17
C VAL A 116 -25.82 -3.04 -1.55
N PHE A 117 -25.92 -1.75 -1.87
CA PHE A 117 -25.45 -1.19 -3.13
C PHE A 117 -24.97 0.25 -2.92
N LYS A 118 -24.27 0.79 -3.94
CA LYS A 118 -23.88 2.20 -3.96
C LYS A 118 -24.93 2.99 -4.74
N ASN A 119 -25.41 4.10 -4.17
CA ASN A 119 -26.35 4.97 -4.85
C ASN A 119 -25.66 6.00 -5.77
N SER A 120 -26.44 6.83 -6.46
CA SER A 120 -25.92 7.84 -7.39
C SER A 120 -25.07 8.93 -6.70
N GLY A 121 -25.29 9.18 -5.41
CA GLY A 121 -24.48 10.09 -4.60
C GLY A 121 -23.17 9.47 -4.09
N GLY A 122 -22.92 8.19 -4.40
CA GLY A 122 -21.76 7.44 -3.92
C GLY A 122 -21.90 6.89 -2.51
N TYR A 123 -23.07 7.01 -1.88
CA TYR A 123 -23.33 6.48 -0.54
C TYR A 123 -23.65 4.99 -0.58
N LEU A 124 -23.31 4.30 0.51
CA LEU A 124 -23.71 2.93 0.75
C LEU A 124 -25.16 2.91 1.23
N GLU A 125 -26.01 2.24 0.47
CA GLU A 125 -27.44 2.15 0.67
C GLU A 125 -27.89 0.70 0.64
N SER A 126 -29.09 0.43 1.14
CA SER A 126 -29.67 -0.90 1.12
C SER A 126 -31.14 -0.92 0.67
N GLY A 127 -31.61 -2.05 0.13
CA GLY A 127 -32.96 -2.15 -0.41
C GLY A 127 -33.47 -3.58 -0.58
N GLU A 128 -34.79 -3.74 -0.57
CA GLU A 128 -35.48 -5.05 -0.54
C GLU A 128 -35.46 -5.82 -1.88
N ASN A 129 -35.02 -5.24 -3.00
CA ASN A 129 -35.16 -5.90 -4.30
C ASN A 129 -34.26 -5.28 -5.38
N ILE A 130 -33.05 -5.82 -5.58
CA ILE A 130 -32.24 -5.45 -6.76
C ILE A 130 -32.49 -6.50 -7.85
N ARG A 131 -33.61 -6.39 -8.57
CA ARG A 131 -33.80 -7.15 -9.81
C ARG A 131 -32.79 -6.66 -10.85
N GLY A 132 -31.75 -7.47 -11.07
CA GLY A 132 -31.16 -7.69 -12.39
C GLY A 132 -30.20 -6.65 -13.00
N SER A 133 -29.87 -5.52 -12.36
CA SER A 133 -28.95 -4.55 -13.01
C SER A 133 -28.08 -3.65 -12.10
N ILE A 134 -28.24 -3.68 -10.78
CA ILE A 134 -27.57 -2.71 -9.87
C ILE A 134 -26.88 -3.37 -8.67
N VAL A 135 -26.50 -4.65 -8.78
CA VAL A 135 -25.55 -5.21 -7.81
C VAL A 135 -24.19 -4.66 -8.19
N GLN A 136 -23.84 -3.48 -7.65
CA GLN A 136 -22.48 -2.98 -7.80
C GLN A 136 -21.56 -3.93 -7.04
N ASP A 137 -20.69 -4.59 -7.78
CA ASP A 137 -19.71 -5.48 -7.22
C ASP A 137 -18.68 -4.64 -6.44
N PHE A 138 -18.61 -4.93 -5.14
CA PHE A 138 -17.58 -4.38 -4.26
C PHE A 138 -16.45 -5.39 -4.15
N VAL A 139 -15.23 -4.88 -4.16
CA VAL A 139 -14.05 -5.66 -3.81
C VAL A 139 -13.75 -5.42 -2.35
N MET A 140 -13.71 -6.50 -1.58
CA MET A 140 -13.19 -6.51 -0.23
C MET A 140 -11.81 -7.13 -0.23
N SER A 141 -10.82 -6.38 0.26
CA SER A 141 -9.42 -6.80 0.31
C SER A 141 -8.91 -6.79 1.74
N ASP A 142 -7.98 -7.70 2.04
CA ASP A 142 -7.29 -7.74 3.33
C ASP A 142 -6.37 -6.51 3.47
N TRP A 143 -6.64 -5.68 4.48
CA TRP A 143 -5.86 -4.47 4.72
C TRP A 143 -4.44 -4.78 5.20
N GLU A 144 -4.23 -5.87 5.96
CA GLU A 144 -2.92 -6.25 6.47
C GLU A 144 -2.02 -6.72 5.33
N GLU A 145 -2.57 -7.48 4.38
CA GLU A 145 -1.82 -7.89 3.19
C GLU A 145 -1.44 -6.71 2.30
N LEU A 146 -2.37 -5.79 2.03
CA LEU A 146 -2.09 -4.57 1.27
C LEU A 146 -1.02 -3.71 1.96
N SER A 147 -1.09 -3.60 3.29
CA SER A 147 -0.11 -2.85 4.08
C SER A 147 1.27 -3.49 4.03
N ARG A 148 1.35 -4.82 4.13
CA ARG A 148 2.60 -5.58 4.01
C ARG A 148 3.19 -5.47 2.61
N ALA A 149 2.36 -5.57 1.56
CA ALA A 149 2.81 -5.42 0.18
C ALA A 149 3.40 -4.03 -0.08
N ARG A 150 2.80 -2.97 0.49
CA ARG A 150 3.37 -1.61 0.43
C ARG A 150 4.66 -1.47 1.23
N GLN A 151 4.75 -2.10 2.40
CA GLN A 151 5.98 -2.14 3.21
C GLN A 151 7.05 -3.06 2.61
N GLY A 152 6.69 -3.84 1.59
CA GLY A 152 7.56 -4.51 0.63
C GLY A 152 8.41 -3.49 -0.14
N LYS A 153 9.31 -2.89 0.61
CA LYS A 153 10.56 -2.24 0.26
C LYS A 153 11.03 -2.67 -1.12
N ILE A 154 11.33 -1.71 -1.99
CA ILE A 154 12.19 -1.95 -3.15
C ILE A 154 13.53 -2.45 -2.58
N THR A 155 13.72 -3.76 -2.54
CA THR A 155 14.94 -4.40 -2.00
C THR A 155 16.11 -4.33 -2.99
N GLY A 156 15.85 -3.86 -4.22
CA GLY A 156 16.84 -3.57 -5.23
C GLY A 156 16.17 -3.02 -6.49
N VAL A 157 16.78 -2.00 -7.08
CA VAL A 157 16.52 -1.60 -8.47
C VAL A 157 17.58 -2.31 -9.30
N TYR A 158 17.17 -3.30 -10.10
CA TYR A 158 18.07 -4.01 -11.00
C TYR A 158 17.96 -3.38 -12.39
N VAL A 159 18.90 -2.52 -12.75
CA VAL A 159 18.97 -1.98 -14.11
C VAL A 159 19.83 -2.94 -14.94
N ARG A 160 19.19 -3.75 -15.79
CA ARG A 160 19.89 -4.56 -16.78
C ARG A 160 19.96 -3.78 -18.09
N THR A 161 21.09 -3.11 -18.35
CA THR A 161 21.35 -2.53 -19.67
C THR A 161 22.06 -3.59 -20.51
N GLU A 162 21.34 -4.31 -21.36
CA GLU A 162 22.01 -5.23 -22.28
C GLU A 162 22.70 -4.49 -23.43
N GLU A 163 22.32 -3.24 -23.72
CA GLU A 163 22.90 -2.48 -24.84
C GLU A 163 22.75 -0.94 -24.76
N THR A 164 22.54 -0.38 -23.56
CA THR A 164 22.32 1.07 -23.40
C THR A 164 23.51 1.73 -22.71
N ALA A 165 24.27 2.54 -23.44
CA ALA A 165 25.26 3.43 -22.86
C ALA A 165 24.55 4.52 -22.04
N ILE A 166 24.75 4.53 -20.72
CA ILE A 166 24.28 5.61 -19.85
C ILE A 166 25.33 6.72 -19.89
N ASN A 167 25.08 7.74 -20.72
CA ASN A 167 26.06 8.81 -20.96
C ASN A 167 26.10 9.87 -19.83
N ASP A 168 25.01 9.99 -19.06
CA ASP A 168 24.85 11.07 -18.07
C ASP A 168 24.99 10.60 -16.61
N GLY A 169 25.50 9.37 -16.39
CA GLY A 169 25.70 8.79 -15.06
C GLY A 169 24.41 8.30 -14.37
N ILE A 170 24.56 7.58 -13.26
CA ILE A 170 23.45 7.14 -12.40
C ILE A 170 23.51 7.94 -11.12
N PHE A 171 22.50 8.78 -10.89
CA PHE A 171 22.35 9.52 -9.64
C PHE A 171 21.46 8.73 -8.69
N ILE A 172 22.02 8.29 -7.57
CA ILE A 172 21.25 7.74 -6.45
C ILE A 172 21.17 8.84 -5.39
N ALA A 173 20.04 9.54 -5.35
CA ALA A 173 19.77 10.53 -4.31
C ALA A 173 19.01 9.87 -3.15
N ASP A 174 19.26 10.38 -1.94
CA ASP A 174 18.47 10.10 -0.72
C ASP A 174 18.52 8.67 -0.18
N THR A 175 19.72 8.12 0.04
CA THR A 175 19.92 6.84 0.73
C THR A 175 19.86 7.00 2.26
N ASN A 176 18.71 7.35 2.81
CA ASN A 176 18.47 7.34 4.26
C ASN A 176 18.35 5.93 4.87
N THR A 177 18.82 4.90 4.17
CA THR A 177 18.90 3.54 4.71
C THR A 177 20.37 3.21 4.89
N GLY A 178 20.76 2.74 6.07
CA GLY A 178 22.13 2.31 6.40
C GLY A 178 22.67 1.13 5.57
N GLY A 179 22.16 0.91 4.36
CA GLY A 179 22.72 0.03 3.35
C GLY A 179 23.72 0.81 2.49
N GLY A 180 24.97 0.36 2.49
CA GLY A 180 25.99 0.90 1.58
C GLY A 180 25.65 0.62 0.12
N VAL A 181 26.16 1.46 -0.78
CA VAL A 181 26.10 1.21 -2.22
C VAL A 181 27.25 0.27 -2.58
N SER A 182 26.93 -0.96 -2.99
CA SER A 182 27.93 -1.92 -3.48
C SER A 182 27.88 -1.99 -5.00
N VAL A 183 28.98 -1.60 -5.66
CA VAL A 183 29.20 -1.82 -7.08
C VAL A 183 30.00 -3.11 -7.22
N MET A 184 29.43 -4.15 -7.80
CA MET A 184 30.09 -5.44 -8.06
C MET A 184 30.22 -5.66 -9.57
N ASP A 185 31.26 -6.38 -9.98
CA ASP A 185 31.49 -6.85 -11.36
C ASP A 185 31.35 -5.80 -12.47
N THR A 186 31.61 -4.53 -12.14
CA THR A 186 31.54 -3.41 -13.08
C THR A 186 32.96 -2.94 -13.40
N ASN A 187 33.31 -2.91 -14.69
CA ASN A 187 34.44 -2.12 -15.16
C ASN A 187 34.02 -0.65 -15.15
N ILE A 188 34.44 0.10 -14.12
CA ILE A 188 34.34 1.57 -14.13
C ILE A 188 35.43 2.08 -15.08
N GLY A 189 35.13 2.04 -16.37
CA GLY A 189 35.98 2.60 -17.42
C GLY A 189 35.66 4.07 -17.58
N VAL A 190 36.65 4.94 -17.37
CA VAL A 190 36.54 6.33 -17.80
C VAL A 190 36.81 6.34 -19.32
N GLY A 191 35.77 6.57 -20.12
CA GLY A 191 35.89 6.69 -21.56
C GLY A 191 36.62 7.96 -21.96
N GLY A 192 37.95 7.95 -21.90
CA GLY A 192 38.78 8.96 -22.53
C GLY A 192 38.86 8.66 -24.03
N SER A 193 38.16 9.43 -24.85
CA SER A 193 38.39 9.40 -26.31
C SER A 193 39.85 9.77 -26.55
N ALA A 194 40.59 8.90 -27.23
CA ALA A 194 42.02 9.05 -27.54
C ALA A 194 42.28 10.12 -28.62
N GLY A 195 41.65 11.29 -28.48
CA GLY A 195 41.90 12.49 -29.27
C GLY A 195 42.28 13.63 -28.32
N ASN A 196 43.58 13.92 -28.26
CA ASN A 196 44.19 15.03 -27.53
C ASN A 196 44.34 14.81 -26.01
N MET A 197 45.52 14.33 -25.61
CA MET A 197 45.95 14.17 -24.21
C MET A 197 46.00 15.54 -23.52
N ASN A 198 44.93 15.96 -22.83
CA ASN A 198 45.00 16.86 -21.67
C ASN A 198 43.69 17.02 -20.87
N THR A 199 42.72 16.12 -20.98
CA THR A 199 41.57 16.10 -20.07
C THR A 199 41.64 14.86 -19.19
N GLY A 200 42.18 15.03 -17.98
CA GLY A 200 42.27 13.99 -16.97
C GLY A 200 40.90 13.49 -16.56
N GLY A 201 40.43 12.43 -17.20
CA GLY A 201 39.37 11.58 -16.68
C GLY A 201 39.91 10.78 -15.48
N GLY A 202 39.92 11.41 -14.31
CA GLY A 202 40.25 10.76 -13.05
C GLY A 202 38.97 10.37 -12.30
N VAL A 203 38.97 9.20 -11.66
CA VAL A 203 37.98 8.91 -10.61
C VAL A 203 38.42 9.68 -9.37
N SER A 204 37.75 10.80 -9.08
CA SER A 204 38.01 11.59 -7.87
C SER A 204 37.15 11.05 -6.73
N VAL A 205 37.80 10.50 -5.72
CA VAL A 205 37.16 10.09 -4.47
C VAL A 205 37.63 11.08 -3.40
N ALA A 206 36.86 12.13 -3.16
CA ALA A 206 37.13 13.12 -2.12
C ALA A 206 36.23 12.88 -0.90
N ASN A 207 36.74 13.19 0.30
CA ASN A 207 35.99 13.15 1.57
C ASN A 207 35.29 11.81 1.86
N THR A 208 35.84 10.69 1.38
CA THR A 208 35.26 9.36 1.59
C THR A 208 36.09 8.58 2.61
N ASN A 209 35.45 8.10 3.68
CA ASN A 209 36.04 7.11 4.56
C ASN A 209 35.98 5.74 3.87
N ILE A 210 37.10 5.31 3.28
CA ILE A 210 37.27 3.93 2.83
C ILE A 210 37.61 3.07 4.05
N GLY A 211 36.61 2.78 4.86
CA GLY A 211 36.75 1.89 6.01
C GLY A 211 36.85 0.45 5.53
N THR A 212 38.06 -0.10 5.46
CA THR A 212 38.21 -1.56 5.42
C THR A 212 38.13 -2.06 6.86
N SER A 213 37.32 -3.09 7.11
CA SER A 213 37.47 -3.88 8.32
C SER A 213 38.90 -4.45 8.33
N VAL A 214 39.51 -4.46 9.52
CA VAL A 214 40.93 -4.81 9.75
C VAL A 214 41.33 -6.03 8.91
N GLY A 215 42.18 -5.83 7.91
CA GLY A 215 42.68 -6.89 7.00
C GLY A 215 42.34 -6.74 5.52
N GLY A 216 41.59 -5.71 5.09
CA GLY A 216 41.31 -5.48 3.67
C GLY A 216 42.55 -5.11 2.84
N ARG A 217 42.78 -5.81 1.73
CA ARG A 217 43.80 -5.45 0.73
C ARG A 217 43.24 -4.43 -0.26
N VAL A 218 43.93 -3.31 -0.45
CA VAL A 218 43.69 -2.38 -1.56
C VAL A 218 44.62 -2.77 -2.70
N ALA A 219 44.08 -3.32 -3.78
CA ALA A 219 44.85 -3.65 -4.98
C ALA A 219 44.76 -2.50 -5.99
N ILE A 220 45.85 -1.78 -6.19
CA ILE A 220 45.99 -0.83 -7.29
C ILE A 220 46.62 -1.62 -8.45
N GLY A 221 45.90 -1.75 -9.57
CA GLY A 221 46.38 -2.48 -10.73
C GLY A 221 47.70 -1.91 -11.30
N ARG A 222 48.37 -2.67 -12.19
CA ARG A 222 49.62 -2.24 -12.86
C ARG A 222 49.39 -0.97 -13.70
N ARG A 223 49.56 0.20 -13.09
CA ARG A 223 49.62 1.49 -13.80
C ARG A 223 50.77 2.32 -13.25
N THR A 224 51.39 3.09 -14.14
CA THR A 224 52.39 4.10 -13.78
C THR A 224 51.69 5.21 -13.00
N ILE A 225 52.08 5.42 -11.75
CA ILE A 225 51.58 6.52 -10.93
C ILE A 225 52.47 7.72 -11.19
N THR A 226 51.95 8.72 -11.88
CA THR A 226 52.65 9.98 -12.12
C THR A 226 52.23 10.97 -11.03
N GLY A 227 52.85 10.85 -9.85
CA GLY A 227 52.52 11.60 -8.63
C GLY A 227 52.75 10.74 -7.39
N GLY A 228 53.23 11.32 -6.29
CA GLY A 228 53.54 10.56 -5.07
C GLY A 228 52.28 10.03 -4.37
N ILE A 229 52.36 8.83 -3.79
CA ILE A 229 51.36 8.33 -2.82
C ILE A 229 51.78 8.85 -1.44
N PHE A 230 50.91 9.63 -0.79
CA PHE A 230 51.11 10.03 0.60
C PHE A 230 50.23 9.19 1.51
N ILE A 231 50.85 8.37 2.36
CA ILE A 231 50.19 7.66 3.45
C ILE A 231 50.54 8.42 4.73
N GLY A 232 49.64 9.30 5.17
CA GLY A 232 49.78 9.99 6.44
C GLY A 232 49.33 9.10 7.60
N ARG A 233 50.09 9.07 8.70
CA ARG A 233 49.53 8.66 9.99
C ARG A 233 48.67 9.83 10.51
N PRO A 234 47.48 9.59 11.07
CA PRO A 234 46.78 10.64 11.79
C PRO A 234 47.70 11.12 12.93
N SER A 235 47.92 12.42 13.00
CA SER A 235 48.60 13.06 14.13
C SER A 235 47.83 12.75 15.42
N PRO A 236 48.52 12.49 16.54
CA PRO A 236 47.87 12.26 17.82
C PRO A 236 47.03 13.46 18.28
#